data_AF-A0A833G0E6-F1
#
_entry.id   AF-A0A833G0E6-F1
#
_cell.length_a   1.000
_cell.length_b   1.000
_cell.length_c   1.000
_cell.angle_alpha   90.00
_cell.angle_beta   90.00
_cell.angle_gamma   90.00
#
_symmetry.space_group_name_H-M   'P 1'
#
loop_
_entity.id
_entity.type
_entity.pdbx_description
1 polymer ?
#
loop_
_entity_poly.entity_id
_entity_poly.type
_entity_poly.pdbx_seq_one_letter_code
_entity_poly.pdbx_strand_id
1 'polypeptide(L)'
;MGEGRDLAIATVVRATGTAFPPAGRRLVLAGDGAVCGSLAAGGIEEAVIAAAAGVIATGKPRLLDFDAEGGHACVYVERLG
;
A
#
# COMPACT_ATOMS: atom_id res chain seq x y z
N MET A 1 2.08 0.33 27.13
CA MET A 1 0.73 0.59 26.58
C MET A 1 0.94 1.04 25.15
N GLY A 2 0.77 0.16 24.17
CA GLY A 2 0.87 0.55 22.77
C GLY A 2 -0.44 1.25 22.43
N GLU A 3 -0.41 2.58 22.35
CA GLU A 3 -1.55 3.35 21.86
C GLU A 3 -1.99 2.75 20.53
N GLY A 4 -3.28 2.43 20.40
CA GLY A 4 -3.87 1.87 19.19
C GLY A 4 -3.73 2.88 18.06
N ARG A 5 -2.55 2.91 17.43
CA ARG A 5 -2.30 3.71 16.25
C ARG A 5 -3.09 3.06 15.14
N ASP A 6 -3.98 3.82 14.51
CA ASP A 6 -4.56 3.39 13.26
C ASP A 6 -3.42 3.24 12.25
N LEU A 7 -3.15 2.01 11.86
CA LEU A 7 -2.13 1.67 10.88
C LEU A 7 -2.86 1.15 9.64
N ALA A 8 -2.31 1.39 8.46
CA ALA A 8 -2.67 0.65 7.26
C ALA A 8 -1.44 -0.01 6.66
N ILE A 9 -1.62 -1.21 6.15
CA ILE A 9 -0.59 -1.94 5.41
C ILE A 9 -1.04 -2.09 3.97
N ALA A 10 -0.12 -1.77 3.06
CA ALA A 10 -0.24 -1.99 1.65
C ALA A 10 0.70 -3.12 1.23
N THR A 11 0.15 -4.17 0.64
CA THR A 11 0.88 -5.37 0.24
C THR A 11 0.69 -5.62 -1.25
N VAL A 12 1.78 -5.81 -1.99
CA VAL A 12 1.71 -6.28 -3.37
C VAL A 12 1.28 -7.73 -3.34
N VAL A 13 0.03 -8.00 -3.68
CA VAL A 13 -0.53 -9.37 -3.68
C VAL A 13 -0.29 -10.07 -5.02
N ARG A 14 -0.07 -9.29 -6.08
CA ARG A 14 0.24 -9.80 -7.41
C ARG A 14 1.10 -8.78 -8.15
N ALA A 15 2.10 -9.25 -8.87
CA ALA A 15 2.86 -8.45 -9.82
C ALA A 15 3.28 -9.34 -11.00
N THR A 16 3.24 -8.78 -12.19
CA THR A 16 3.66 -9.42 -13.45
C THR A 16 4.53 -8.43 -14.24
N GLY A 17 5.46 -8.96 -15.03
CA GLY A 17 6.42 -8.14 -15.76
C GLY A 17 7.57 -7.63 -14.89
N THR A 18 8.27 -6.60 -15.38
CA THR A 18 9.48 -6.05 -14.76
C THR A 18 9.30 -4.61 -14.28
N ALA A 19 8.16 -3.98 -14.59
CA ALA A 19 7.86 -2.61 -14.19
C ALA A 19 7.56 -2.46 -12.69
N PHE A 20 7.17 -3.55 -12.01
CA PHE A 20 6.70 -3.52 -10.62
C PHE A 20 7.56 -4.38 -9.70
N PRO A 21 7.59 -4.05 -8.39
CA PRO A 21 8.14 -4.93 -7.37
C PRO A 21 7.46 -6.32 -7.36
N PRO A 22 8.19 -7.39 -7.00
CA PRO A 22 7.59 -8.72 -6.84
C PRO A 22 6.54 -8.74 -5.71
N ALA A 23 5.60 -9.68 -5.82
CA ALA A 23 4.60 -9.93 -4.78
C ALA A 23 5.25 -10.18 -3.41
N GLY A 24 4.57 -9.75 -2.35
CA GLY A 24 5.02 -9.82 -0.96
C GLY A 24 5.73 -8.57 -0.44
N ARG A 25 6.02 -7.60 -1.33
CA ARG A 25 6.50 -6.27 -0.94
C ARG A 25 5.41 -5.52 -0.17
N ARG A 26 5.82 -4.81 0.88
CA ARG A 26 4.92 -4.20 1.86
C ARG A 26 5.36 -2.78 2.19
N LEU A 27 4.36 -1.91 2.40
CA LEU A 27 4.51 -0.56 2.93
C LEU A 27 3.46 -0.37 4.01
N VAL A 28 3.84 0.26 5.11
CA VAL A 28 2.97 0.56 6.24
C VAL A 28 2.83 2.07 6.35
N LEU A 29 1.61 2.54 6.50
CA LEU A 29 1.27 3.93 6.80
C LEU A 29 0.68 4.00 8.21
N ALA A 30 1.18 4.91 9.03
CA ALA A 30 0.58 5.26 10.31
C ALA A 30 -0.41 6.41 10.15
N GLY A 31 -1.43 6.47 11.01
CA GLY A 31 -2.42 7.56 11.04
C GLY A 31 -1.83 8.95 11.31
N ASP A 32 -0.60 9.00 11.86
CA ASP A 32 0.18 10.24 12.03
C ASP A 32 0.92 10.66 10.73
N GLY A 33 0.78 9.89 9.65
CA GLY A 33 1.45 10.13 8.36
C GLY A 33 2.82 9.48 8.23
N ALA A 34 3.31 8.78 9.25
CA ALA A 34 4.60 8.08 9.17
C ALA A 34 4.51 6.86 8.23
N VAL A 35 5.41 6.78 7.24
CA VAL A 35 5.51 5.66 6.30
C VAL A 35 6.70 4.77 6.67
N CYS A 36 6.51 3.45 6.64
CA CYS A 36 7.56 2.47 6.88
C CYS A 36 7.58 1.39 5.79
N GLY A 37 8.73 1.18 5.15
CA GLY A 37 8.87 0.32 3.98
C GLY A 37 8.79 1.10 2.66
N SER A 38 8.84 0.40 1.54
CA SER A 38 8.70 0.99 0.21
C SER A 38 8.17 -0.04 -0.78
N LEU A 39 7.28 0.39 -1.67
CA LEU A 39 6.76 -0.46 -2.75
C LEU A 39 7.60 -0.29 -4.01
N ALA A 40 7.89 0.95 -4.40
CA ALA A 40 8.85 1.32 -5.44
C ALA A 40 8.98 2.84 -5.47
N ALA A 41 10.13 3.36 -5.90
CA ALA A 41 10.27 4.79 -6.17
C ALA A 41 9.44 5.17 -7.41
N GLY A 42 8.36 5.95 -7.23
CA GLY A 42 7.52 6.44 -8.34
C GLY A 42 6.07 6.73 -7.95
N GLY A 43 5.24 7.06 -8.94
CA GLY A 43 3.84 7.49 -8.72
C GLY A 43 2.91 6.44 -8.06
N ILE A 44 3.30 5.17 -8.06
CA ILE A 44 2.56 4.09 -7.38
C ILE A 44 2.59 4.29 -5.86
N GLU A 45 3.70 4.78 -5.30
CA GLU A 45 3.86 4.95 -3.85
C GLU A 45 2.89 6.01 -3.31
N GLU A 46 2.81 7.17 -3.97
CA GLU A 46 1.86 8.25 -3.66
C GLU A 46 0.40 7.76 -3.72
N ALA A 47 0.04 7.02 -4.77
CA ALA A 47 -1.30 6.47 -4.92
C ALA A 47 -1.65 5.47 -3.81
N VAL A 48 -0.69 4.64 -3.42
CA VAL A 48 -0.87 3.68 -2.32
C VAL A 48 -0.97 4.41 -0.97
N ILE A 49 -0.16 5.42 -0.72
CA ILE A 49 -0.20 6.22 0.52
C ILE A 49 -1.55 6.92 0.64
N ALA A 50 -2.03 7.56 -0.43
CA ALA A 50 -3.34 8.21 -0.44
C ALA A 50 -4.49 7.22 -0.16
N ALA A 51 -4.42 6.03 -0.76
CA ALA A 51 -5.39 4.98 -0.50
C ALA A 51 -5.31 4.47 0.95
N ALA A 52 -4.11 4.25 1.48
CA ALA A 52 -3.89 3.81 2.86
C ALA A 52 -4.43 4.82 3.88
N ALA A 53 -4.26 6.12 3.65
CA ALA A 53 -4.87 7.15 4.48
C ALA A 53 -6.41 7.07 4.45
N GLY A 54 -6.99 6.81 3.27
CA GLY A 54 -8.42 6.56 3.13
C GLY A 54 -8.89 5.28 3.85
N VAL A 55 -8.11 4.20 3.81
CA VAL A 55 -8.40 2.95 4.52
C VAL A 55 -8.35 3.15 6.03
N ILE A 56 -7.37 3.92 6.53
CA ILE A 56 -7.30 4.31 7.95
C ILE A 56 -8.58 5.04 8.38
N ALA A 57 -9.01 6.04 7.61
CA ALA A 57 -10.18 6.85 7.93
C ALA A 57 -11.51 6.09 7.82
N THR A 58 -11.63 5.18 6.84
CA THR A 58 -12.89 4.46 6.57
C THR A 58 -12.98 3.09 7.24
N GLY A 59 -11.86 2.51 7.65
CA GLY A 59 -11.76 1.12 8.11
C GLY A 59 -12.03 0.07 7.03
N LYS A 60 -12.18 0.48 5.75
CA LYS A 60 -12.54 -0.43 4.66
C LYS A 60 -11.32 -0.75 3.81
N PRO A 61 -10.91 -2.03 3.71
CA PRO A 61 -9.80 -2.40 2.86
C PRO A 61 -10.10 -2.13 1.39
N ARG A 62 -9.05 -1.90 0.60
CA ARG A 62 -9.13 -1.61 -0.83
C ARG A 62 -8.08 -2.39 -1.61
N LEU A 63 -8.45 -2.86 -2.80
CA LEU A 63 -7.52 -3.38 -3.77
C LEU A 63 -7.27 -2.30 -4.82
N LEU A 64 -6.01 -1.93 -5.00
CA LEU A 64 -5.52 -1.06 -6.05
C LEU A 64 -4.95 -1.91 -7.17
N ASP A 65 -5.20 -1.49 -8.39
CA ASP A 65 -4.76 -2.17 -9.59
C ASP A 65 -3.96 -1.17 -10.43
N PHE A 66 -2.71 -1.54 -10.76
CA PHE A 66 -1.77 -0.69 -11.48
C PHE A 66 -1.36 -1.41 -12.76
N ASP A 67 -1.49 -0.71 -13.88
CA ASP A 67 -1.07 -1.18 -15.19
C ASP A 67 -0.04 -0.18 -15.75
N ALA A 68 1.07 -0.69 -16.27
CA ALA A 68 2.12 0.12 -16.86
C ALA A 68 2.78 -0.60 -18.02
N GLU A 69 3.48 0.14 -18.88
CA GLU A 69 4.26 -0.46 -19.95
C GLU A 69 5.38 -1.33 -19.35
N GLY A 70 5.23 -2.65 -19.46
CA GLY A 70 6.15 -3.63 -18.88
C GLY A 70 5.63 -4.37 -17.65
N GLY A 71 4.35 -4.25 -17.28
CA GLY A 71 3.77 -5.11 -16.25
C GLY A 71 2.41 -4.68 -15.69
N HIS A 72 1.93 -5.48 -14.75
CA HIS A 72 0.70 -5.23 -13.99
C HIS A 72 0.92 -5.59 -12.52
N ALA A 73 0.38 -4.81 -11.59
CA ALA A 73 0.45 -5.09 -10.17
C ALA A 73 -0.86 -4.81 -9.42
N CYS A 74 -1.24 -5.72 -8.54
CA CYS A 74 -2.32 -5.54 -7.57
C CYS A 74 -1.72 -5.27 -6.19
N VAL A 75 -2.14 -4.18 -5.56
CA VAL A 75 -1.77 -3.81 -4.19
C VAL A 75 -3.00 -3.83 -3.30
N TYR A 76 -2.99 -4.69 -2.29
CA TYR A 76 -4.05 -4.75 -1.29
C TYR A 76 -3.69 -3.86 -0.11
N VAL A 77 -4.63 -2.98 0.27
CA VAL A 77 -4.47 -2.03 1.35
C VAL A 77 -5.53 -2.32 2.41
N GLU A 78 -5.10 -2.56 3.64
CA GLU A 78 -5.98 -2.90 4.76
C GLU A 78 -5.57 -2.15 6.02
N ARG A 79 -6.53 -1.95 6.93
CA ARG A 79 -6.28 -1.32 8.23
C ARG A 79 -5.81 -2.37 9.22
N LEU A 80 -4.71 -2.10 9.91
CA LEU A 80 -4.24 -2.81 11.08
C LEU A 80 -4.71 -2.03 12.32
N GLY A 81 -5.86 -2.43 12.86
CA GLY A 81 -6.47 -1.81 14.04
C GLY A 81 -7.97 -1.92 14.07
#